data_AF-A0A6A5G3I4-F1
#
_entry.id   AF-A0A6A5G3I4-F1
#
_cell.length_a   1.000
_cell.length_b   1.000
_cell.length_c   1.000
_cell.angle_alpha   90.00
_cell.angle_beta   90.00
_cell.angle_gamma   90.00
#
_symmetry.space_group_name_H-M   'P 1'
#
loop_
_entity.id
_entity.type
_entity.pdbx_description
1 polymer ?
#
loop_
_entity_poly.entity_id
_entity_poly.type
_entity_poly.pdbx_seq_one_letter_code
_entity_poly.pdbx_strand_id
1 'polypeptide(L)'
;MTLISPPPPPIRRSSLVKPVEYFYLTIEQRLTLKKARVVLNAVVDSMKKNPSMDLKAERIIKKARDIHALVNTILESDHHMFFKIKEQEFKDGLQSLRDDMKKAFF
;
A
#
# COMPACT_ATOMS: atom_id res chain seq x y z
N MET A 1 -31.77 -20.15 59.68
CA MET A 1 -31.37 -19.08 58.74
C MET A 1 -30.32 -19.66 57.81
N THR A 2 -30.62 -19.79 56.53
CA THR A 2 -29.74 -20.46 55.54
C THR A 2 -28.77 -19.42 54.97
N LEU A 3 -27.46 -19.61 55.17
CA LEU A 3 -26.44 -18.75 54.56
C LEU A 3 -26.44 -18.96 53.04
N ILE A 4 -26.81 -17.92 52.29
CA ILE A 4 -26.76 -17.92 50.82
C ILE A 4 -25.39 -17.39 50.43
N SER A 5 -24.52 -18.26 49.92
CA SER A 5 -23.22 -17.88 49.37
C SER A 5 -23.43 -16.97 48.14
N PRO A 6 -22.65 -15.89 47.95
CA PRO A 6 -22.73 -15.10 46.74
C PRO A 6 -22.34 -15.96 45.52
N PRO A 7 -22.94 -15.72 44.35
CA PRO A 7 -22.60 -16.46 43.14
C PRO A 7 -21.11 -16.25 42.80
N PRO A 8 -20.43 -17.27 42.24
CA PRO A 8 -19.03 -17.13 41.87
C PRO A 8 -18.87 -15.97 40.86
N PRO A 9 -17.77 -15.20 40.94
CA PRO A 9 -17.52 -14.13 40.00
C PRO A 9 -17.53 -14.71 38.57
N PRO A 10 -18.06 -13.97 37.58
CA PRO A 10 -18.02 -14.40 36.19
C PRO A 10 -16.58 -14.75 35.87
N ILE A 11 -16.33 -16.00 35.48
CA ILE A 11 -15.05 -16.40 34.93
C ILE A 11 -14.81 -15.43 33.78
N ARG A 12 -13.86 -14.51 33.95
CA ARG A 12 -13.30 -13.73 32.85
C ARG A 12 -12.79 -14.82 31.91
N ARG A 13 -13.60 -15.17 30.92
CA ARG A 13 -13.11 -15.85 29.73
C ARG A 13 -12.06 -14.90 29.22
N SER A 14 -10.81 -15.17 29.57
CA SER A 14 -9.64 -14.61 28.91
C SER A 14 -10.00 -14.72 27.45
N SER A 15 -10.30 -13.58 26.83
CA SER A 15 -10.66 -13.53 25.43
C SER A 15 -9.55 -14.28 24.72
N LEU A 16 -9.92 -15.47 24.24
CA LEU A 16 -9.09 -16.40 23.53
C LEU A 16 -8.43 -15.55 22.44
N VAL A 17 -7.11 -15.35 22.58
CA VAL A 17 -6.16 -14.88 21.58
C VAL A 17 -6.80 -14.02 20.49
N LYS A 18 -6.67 -12.68 20.59
CA LYS A 18 -6.90 -11.82 19.41
C LYS A 18 -6.11 -12.45 18.25
N PRO A 19 -6.76 -12.76 17.11
CA PRO A 19 -6.11 -13.51 16.07
C PRO A 19 -4.90 -12.73 15.58
N VAL A 20 -3.86 -13.47 15.20
CA VAL A 20 -2.61 -13.03 14.57
C VAL A 20 -2.92 -12.50 13.16
N GLU A 21 -3.88 -11.61 13.05
CA GLU A 21 -4.30 -10.97 11.82
C GLU A 21 -3.79 -9.53 11.88
N TYR A 22 -3.39 -8.98 10.74
CA TYR A 22 -3.00 -7.57 10.54
C TYR A 22 -1.55 -7.16 10.89
N PHE A 23 -0.61 -8.08 11.10
CA PHE A 23 0.80 -7.66 11.04
C PHE A 23 1.30 -7.55 9.60
N TYR A 24 1.00 -8.55 8.76
CA TYR A 24 1.54 -8.61 7.40
C TYR A 24 0.56 -8.14 6.32
N LEU A 25 1.10 -7.67 5.20
CA LEU A 25 0.31 -7.40 3.99
C LEU A 25 -0.51 -8.63 3.58
N THR A 26 -1.78 -8.42 3.24
CA THR A 26 -2.61 -9.49 2.66
C THR A 26 -2.07 -9.91 1.30
N ILE A 27 -2.38 -11.14 0.87
CA ILE A 27 -1.96 -11.66 -0.44
C ILE A 27 -2.40 -10.72 -1.57
N GLU A 28 -3.62 -10.18 -1.49
CA GLU A 28 -4.16 -9.23 -2.48
C GLU A 28 -3.39 -7.90 -2.50
N GLN A 29 -3.03 -7.37 -1.33
CA GLN A 29 -2.23 -6.15 -1.21
C GLN A 29 -0.84 -6.36 -1.82
N ARG A 30 -0.16 -7.47 -1.47
CA ARG A 30 1.15 -7.82 -2.05
C ARG A 30 1.07 -7.96 -3.57
N LEU A 31 0.05 -8.65 -4.08
CA LEU A 31 -0.14 -8.85 -5.52
C LEU A 31 -0.37 -7.52 -6.24
N THR A 32 -1.18 -6.64 -5.66
CA THR A 32 -1.46 -5.30 -6.20
C THR A 32 -0.19 -4.46 -6.27
N LEU A 33 0.60 -4.44 -5.19
CA LEU A 33 1.87 -3.72 -5.13
C LEU A 33 2.89 -4.28 -6.14
N LYS A 34 3.00 -5.61 -6.27
CA LYS A 34 3.87 -6.26 -7.27
C LYS A 34 3.48 -5.87 -8.69
N LYS A 35 2.17 -5.85 -9.02
CA LYS A 35 1.69 -5.39 -10.33
C LYS A 35 2.00 -3.92 -10.57
N ALA A 36 1.76 -3.06 -9.58
CA ALA A 36 2.08 -1.64 -9.66
C ALA A 36 3.57 -1.42 -9.94
N ARG A 37 4.46 -2.16 -9.26
CA ARG A 37 5.91 -2.10 -9.50
C ARG A 37 6.28 -2.39 -10.96
N VAL A 38 5.68 -3.44 -11.55
CA VAL A 38 5.93 -3.81 -12.96
C VAL A 38 5.47 -2.71 -13.91
N VAL A 39 4.27 -2.16 -13.69
CA VAL A 39 3.73 -1.08 -14.52
C VAL A 39 4.59 0.18 -14.42
N LEU A 40 5.01 0.58 -13.22
CA LEU A 40 5.85 1.76 -13.01
C LEU A 40 7.21 1.63 -13.73
N ASN A 41 7.82 0.45 -13.68
CA ASN A 41 9.04 0.17 -14.45
C ASN A 41 8.79 0.31 -15.96
N ALA A 42 7.72 -0.29 -16.47
CA ALA A 42 7.38 -0.20 -17.89
C ALA A 42 7.14 1.25 -18.36
N VAL A 43 6.51 2.08 -17.52
CA VAL A 43 6.35 3.51 -17.78
C VAL A 43 7.73 4.18 -17.88
N VAL A 44 8.60 4.01 -16.88
CA VAL A 44 9.94 4.61 -16.89
C VAL A 44 10.74 4.19 -18.13
N ASP A 45 10.72 2.91 -18.49
CA ASP A 45 11.44 2.38 -19.64
C ASP A 45 10.89 2.91 -20.97
N SER A 46 9.57 3.03 -21.09
CA SER A 46 8.92 3.57 -22.29
C SER A 46 9.25 5.05 -22.49
N MET A 47 9.24 5.83 -21.42
CA MET A 47 9.57 7.27 -21.49
C MET A 47 11.05 7.49 -21.82
N LYS A 48 11.96 6.66 -21.29
CA LYS A 48 13.40 6.72 -21.62
C LYS A 48 13.69 6.42 -23.09
N LYS A 49 12.92 5.53 -23.71
CA LYS A 49 13.09 5.13 -25.12
C LYS A 49 12.58 6.19 -26.11
N ASN A 50 11.79 7.15 -25.64
CA ASN A 50 11.22 8.23 -26.46
C ASN A 50 11.76 9.60 -26.03
N PRO A 51 13.01 9.95 -26.37
CA PRO A 51 13.67 11.19 -25.94
C PRO A 51 13.04 12.47 -26.52
N SER A 52 12.11 12.37 -27.47
CA SER A 52 11.38 13.51 -28.03
C SER A 52 10.34 14.12 -27.08
N MET A 53 10.09 13.49 -25.92
CA MET A 53 9.18 14.02 -24.90
C MET A 53 9.94 14.91 -23.90
N ASP A 54 10.18 16.14 -24.34
CA ASP A 54 10.42 17.37 -23.56
C ASP A 54 9.74 17.36 -22.17
N LEU A 55 10.45 17.81 -21.13
CA LEU A 55 10.12 18.12 -19.70
C LEU A 55 8.95 17.38 -19.01
N LYS A 56 7.80 17.23 -19.66
CA LYS A 56 6.67 16.36 -19.30
C LYS A 56 7.11 14.92 -19.06
N ALA A 57 8.00 14.35 -19.88
CA ALA A 57 8.48 12.99 -19.64
C ALA A 57 9.34 12.88 -18.39
N GLU A 58 10.21 13.86 -18.14
CA GLU A 58 11.04 13.87 -16.93
C GLU A 58 10.17 13.91 -15.67
N ARG A 59 9.11 14.72 -15.69
CA ARG A 59 8.14 14.78 -14.59
C ARG A 59 7.40 13.45 -14.38
N ILE A 60 6.96 12.80 -15.45
CA ILE A 60 6.31 11.48 -15.40
C ILE A 60 7.29 10.41 -14.89
N ILE A 61 8.52 10.40 -15.39
CA ILE A 61 9.58 9.48 -14.95
C ILE A 61 9.87 9.69 -13.46
N LYS A 62 10.03 10.93 -13.02
CA LYS A 62 10.29 11.27 -11.62
C LYS A 62 9.18 10.76 -10.72
N LYS A 63 7.92 11.06 -11.03
CA LYS A 63 6.76 10.55 -10.26
C LYS A 63 6.67 9.03 -10.28
N ALA A 64 6.88 8.40 -11.43
CA ALA A 64 6.86 6.94 -11.52
C ALA A 64 7.94 6.30 -10.64
N ARG A 65 9.14 6.90 -10.56
CA ARG A 65 10.21 6.46 -9.64
C ARG A 65 9.87 6.70 -8.18
N ASP A 66 9.30 7.85 -7.85
CA ASP A 66 8.91 8.19 -6.48
C ASP A 66 7.86 7.18 -5.95
N ILE A 67 6.85 6.84 -6.78
CA ILE A 67 5.84 5.82 -6.44
C ILE A 67 6.48 4.42 -6.39
N HIS A 68 7.42 4.11 -7.28
CA HIS A 68 8.12 2.82 -7.29
C HIS A 68 8.92 2.60 -6.01
N ALA A 69 9.64 3.63 -5.55
CA ALA A 69 10.35 3.61 -4.27
C ALA A 69 9.38 3.37 -3.11
N LEU A 70 8.25 4.09 -3.07
CA LEU A 70 7.21 3.89 -2.06
C LEU A 70 6.69 2.44 -2.06
N VAL A 71 6.41 1.87 -3.23
CA VAL A 71 5.96 0.48 -3.38
C VAL A 71 7.00 -0.50 -2.86
N ASN A 72 8.29 -0.30 -3.12
CA ASN A 72 9.35 -1.17 -2.59
C ASN A 72 9.43 -1.06 -1.08
N THR A 73 9.40 0.14 -0.50
CA THR A 73 9.40 0.33 0.95
C THR A 73 8.22 -0.38 1.62
N ILE A 74 7.02 -0.32 1.02
CA ILE A 74 5.84 -1.03 1.54
C ILE A 74 6.05 -2.54 1.46
N LEU A 75 6.54 -3.05 0.32
CA LEU A 75 6.77 -4.48 0.11
C LEU A 75 7.87 -5.05 1.01
N GLU A 76 8.93 -4.28 1.25
CA GLU A 76 10.05 -4.63 2.12
C GLU A 76 9.66 -4.60 3.59
N SER A 77 8.87 -3.59 4.00
CA SER A 77 8.30 -3.57 5.35
C SER A 77 7.38 -4.74 5.56
N ASP A 78 6.65 -5.16 4.53
CA ASP A 78 5.66 -6.24 4.56
C ASP A 78 4.58 -6.07 5.64
N HIS A 79 4.43 -4.85 6.20
CA HIS A 79 3.57 -4.58 7.34
C HIS A 79 2.25 -3.93 6.90
N HIS A 80 1.12 -4.51 7.32
CA HIS A 80 -0.21 -4.02 6.98
C HIS A 80 -0.46 -2.60 7.49
N MET A 81 -0.08 -2.31 8.73
CA MET A 81 -0.24 -0.97 9.31
C MET A 81 0.59 0.09 8.56
N PHE A 82 1.79 -0.28 8.12
CA PHE A 82 2.61 0.61 7.31
C PHE A 82 1.95 0.89 5.96
N PHE A 83 1.40 -0.14 5.31
CA PHE A 83 0.62 0.06 4.09
C PHE A 83 -0.61 0.94 4.33
N LYS A 84 -1.35 0.75 5.42
CA LYS A 84 -2.52 1.57 5.74
C LYS A 84 -2.17 3.06 5.90
N ILE A 85 -1.04 3.37 6.53
CA ILE A 85 -0.54 4.74 6.67
C ILE A 85 -0.17 5.33 5.29
N LYS A 86 0.40 4.50 4.40
CA LYS A 86 0.89 4.91 3.08
C LYS A 86 -0.12 4.72 1.95
N GLU A 87 -1.30 4.15 2.23
CA GLU A 87 -2.29 3.77 1.21
C GLU A 87 -2.78 5.00 0.46
N GLN A 88 -3.02 6.10 1.17
CA GLN A 88 -3.48 7.35 0.57
C GLN A 88 -2.39 7.98 -0.30
N GLU A 89 -1.15 8.05 0.20
CA GLU A 89 0.02 8.55 -0.55
C GLU A 89 0.23 7.75 -1.85
N PHE A 90 0.07 6.42 -1.79
CA PHE A 90 0.14 5.56 -2.96
C PHE A 90 -0.99 5.85 -3.96
N LYS A 91 -2.24 5.98 -3.50
CA LYS A 91 -3.39 6.29 -4.36
C LYS A 91 -3.27 7.66 -5.03
N ASP A 92 -2.90 8.68 -4.26
CA ASP A 92 -2.70 10.04 -4.75
C ASP A 92 -1.55 10.11 -5.75
N GLY A 93 -0.45 9.39 -5.47
CA GLY A 93 0.66 9.24 -6.40
C GLY A 93 0.23 8.64 -7.73
N LEU A 94 -0.50 7.52 -7.70
CA LEU A 94 -1.01 6.88 -8.92
C LEU A 94 -1.97 7.75 -9.71
N GLN A 95 -2.88 8.45 -9.02
CA GLN A 95 -3.83 9.37 -9.66
C GLN A 95 -3.08 10.54 -10.31
N SER A 96 -2.12 11.13 -9.61
CA SER A 96 -1.30 12.22 -10.13
C SER A 96 -0.44 11.79 -11.33
N LEU A 97 0.10 10.56 -11.32
CA LEU A 97 0.83 10.00 -12.45
C LEU A 97 -0.10 9.80 -13.66
N ARG A 98 -1.30 9.26 -13.44
CA ARG A 98 -2.31 9.09 -14.49
C ARG A 98 -2.68 10.43 -15.13
N ASP A 99 -2.89 11.47 -14.34
CA ASP A 99 -3.28 12.79 -14.84
C ASP A 99 -2.17 13.43 -15.67
N ASP A 100 -0.91 13.28 -15.25
CA ASP A 100 0.24 13.76 -16.02
C ASP A 100 0.41 12.97 -17.33
N MET A 101 0.24 11.64 -17.30
CA MET A 101 0.25 10.82 -18.51
C MET A 101 -0.88 11.22 -19.45
N LYS A 102 -2.10 11.44 -18.94
CA LYS A 102 -3.23 11.86 -19.75
C LYS A 102 -2.93 13.17 -20.49
N LYS A 103 -2.36 14.17 -19.79
CA LYS A 103 -1.96 15.46 -20.39
C LYS A 103 -0.79 15.38 -21.37
N ALA A 104 0.01 14.32 -21.30
CA ALA A 104 1.17 14.14 -22.17
C ALA A 104 0.82 13.40 -23.46
N PHE A 105 -0.23 12.57 -23.46
CA PHE A 105 -0.57 11.66 -24.55
C PHE A 105 -1.96 11.88 -25.17
N PHE A 106 -2.83 12.68 -24.54
CA PHE A 106 -4.17 13.05 -25.03
C PHE A 106 -4.35 14.56 -24.98
#